data_AF-A0A5Q4E919-F1
#
_entry.id   AF-A0A5Q4E919-F1
#
_cell.length_a   1.000
_cell.length_b   1.000
_cell.length_c   1.000
_cell.angle_alpha   90.00
_cell.angle_beta   90.00
_cell.angle_gamma   90.00
#
_symmetry.space_group_name_H-M   'P 1'
#
loop_
_entity.id
_entity.type
_entity.pdbx_description
1 polymer ?
#
loop_
_entity_poly.entity_id
_entity_poly.type
_entity_poly.pdbx_seq_one_letter_code
_entity_poly.pdbx_strand_id
1 'polypeptide(L)'
;MRILRLISQEVRHGFARSLSLLIEPLQALEAPRCSYLVKHRLLDIIGLVLCAVIYGADTWVDIAAYGRAKADWLRGFLSLPHGISSHDTIARLLAALDPEAVFTWVRQQ
;
A
#
# COMPACT_ATOMS: atom_id res chain seq x y z
N MET A 1 -19.02 0.45 -24.51
CA MET A 1 -17.67 0.67 -23.93
C MET A 1 -17.19 -0.56 -23.12
N ARG A 2 -17.10 -1.75 -23.74
CA ARG A 2 -16.70 -3.01 -23.09
C ARG A 2 -15.17 -3.20 -23.03
N ILE A 3 -14.45 -2.75 -24.06
CA ILE A 3 -12.99 -2.88 -24.19
C ILE A 3 -12.24 -2.04 -23.15
N LEU A 4 -12.65 -0.79 -22.90
CA LEU A 4 -12.03 0.06 -21.86
C LEU A 4 -12.19 -0.51 -20.45
N ARG A 5 -13.31 -1.19 -20.15
CA ARG A 5 -13.48 -1.90 -18.87
C ARG A 5 -12.57 -3.12 -18.79
N LEU A 6 -12.42 -3.88 -19.87
CA LEU A 6 -11.55 -5.06 -19.90
C LEU A 6 -10.08 -4.68 -19.74
N ILE A 7 -9.60 -3.66 -20.45
CA ILE A 7 -8.22 -3.16 -20.28
C ILE A 7 -8.00 -2.63 -18.85
N SER A 8 -8.98 -1.91 -18.29
CA SER A 8 -8.90 -1.45 -16.89
C SER A 8 -8.90 -2.61 -15.87
N GLN A 9 -9.59 -3.71 -16.17
CA GLN A 9 -9.60 -4.90 -15.31
C GLN A 9 -8.31 -5.71 -15.46
N GLU A 10 -7.81 -5.93 -16.67
CA GLU A 10 -6.54 -6.65 -16.91
C GLU A 10 -5.35 -5.90 -16.29
N VAL A 11 -5.29 -4.58 -16.49
CA VAL A 11 -4.28 -3.72 -15.85
C VAL A 11 -4.42 -3.80 -14.32
N ARG A 12 -5.65 -3.83 -13.79
CA ARG A 12 -5.88 -3.97 -12.34
C ARG A 12 -5.42 -5.32 -11.80
N HIS A 13 -5.71 -6.42 -12.47
CA HIS A 13 -5.30 -7.76 -12.03
C HIS A 13 -3.79 -7.99 -12.16
N GLY A 14 -3.20 -7.55 -13.28
CA GLY A 14 -1.76 -7.62 -13.49
C GLY A 14 -1.01 -6.78 -12.45
N PHE A 15 -1.47 -5.54 -12.23
CA PHE A 15 -0.91 -4.67 -11.20
C PHE A 15 -1.08 -5.23 -9.79
N ALA A 16 -2.27 -5.73 -9.44
CA ALA A 16 -2.53 -6.35 -8.14
C ALA A 16 -1.59 -7.54 -7.89
N ARG A 17 -1.39 -8.41 -8.88
CA ARG A 17 -0.49 -9.56 -8.75
C ARG A 17 0.96 -9.13 -8.53
N SER A 18 1.45 -8.18 -9.33
CA SER A 18 2.81 -7.64 -9.16
C SER A 18 2.96 -6.94 -7.81
N LEU A 19 1.95 -6.18 -7.38
CA LEU A 19 1.95 -5.49 -6.10
C LEU A 19 2.00 -6.49 -4.94
N SER A 20 1.16 -7.53 -4.97
CA SER A 20 1.19 -8.60 -3.97
C SER A 20 2.55 -9.30 -3.91
N LEU A 21 3.18 -9.61 -5.05
CA LEU A 21 4.53 -10.20 -5.07
C LEU A 21 5.58 -9.30 -4.39
N LEU A 22 5.45 -7.98 -4.55
CA LEU A 22 6.34 -7.02 -3.91
C LEU A 22 6.06 -6.87 -2.41
N ILE A 23 4.80 -6.84 -1.98
CA ILE A 23 4.47 -6.48 -0.59
C ILE A 23 4.34 -7.67 0.36
N GLU A 24 3.96 -8.86 -0.12
CA GLU A 24 3.77 -10.04 0.74
C GLU A 24 5.02 -10.43 1.56
N PRO A 25 6.25 -10.39 1.00
CA PRO A 25 7.46 -10.64 1.78
C PRO A 25 7.65 -9.66 2.95
N LEU A 26 7.12 -8.43 2.87
CA LEU A 26 7.18 -7.46 3.96
C LEU A 26 6.31 -7.85 5.15
N GLN A 27 5.42 -8.85 5.05
CA GLN A 27 4.72 -9.38 6.23
C GLN A 27 5.70 -9.92 7.28
N ALA A 28 6.86 -10.43 6.85
CA ALA A 28 7.89 -10.96 7.72
C ALA A 28 8.76 -9.86 8.37
N LEU A 29 8.70 -8.62 7.87
CA LEU A 29 9.34 -7.48 8.50
C LEU A 29 8.55 -7.13 9.76
N GLU A 30 9.10 -7.56 10.89
CA GLU A 30 8.56 -7.31 12.22
C GLU A 30 8.69 -5.82 12.54
N ALA A 31 7.66 -5.06 12.20
CA ALA A 31 7.57 -3.69 12.69
C ALA A 31 7.17 -3.75 14.17
N PRO A 32 7.80 -2.96 15.06
CA PRO A 32 7.43 -2.86 16.47
C PRO A 32 6.07 -2.19 16.59
N ARG A 33 5.01 -2.95 16.31
CA ARG A 33 3.64 -2.48 16.34
C ARG A 33 2.93 -3.12 17.52
N CYS A 34 2.39 -2.28 18.37
CA CYS A 34 1.48 -2.70 19.42
C CYS A 34 0.25 -3.34 18.77
N SER A 35 0.13 -4.67 18.87
CA SER A 35 -0.93 -5.48 18.26
C SER A 35 -2.36 -4.97 18.54
N TYR A 36 -2.55 -4.24 19.65
CA TYR A 36 -3.82 -3.66 20.08
C TYR A 36 -4.09 -2.22 19.54
N LEU A 37 -3.13 -1.56 18.89
CA LEU A 37 -3.27 -0.21 18.31
C LEU A 37 -3.26 -0.19 16.77
N VAL A 38 -3.13 -1.35 16.13
CA VAL A 38 -3.06 -1.47 14.66
C VAL A 38 -4.46 -1.70 14.09
N LYS A 39 -5.10 -0.61 13.65
CA LYS A 39 -6.36 -0.70 12.90
C LYS A 39 -6.16 -1.00 11.41
N HIS A 40 -5.02 -0.65 10.83
CA HIS A 40 -4.80 -0.82 9.38
C HIS A 40 -3.73 -1.88 9.11
N ARG A 41 -3.98 -2.77 8.14
CA ARG A 41 -3.02 -3.82 7.77
C ARG A 41 -1.75 -3.19 7.21
N LEU A 42 -0.59 -3.80 7.50
CA LEU A 42 0.70 -3.38 6.93
C LEU A 42 0.62 -3.22 5.42
N LEU A 43 0.19 -4.32 4.78
CA LEU A 43 0.18 -4.45 3.34
C LEU A 43 -0.76 -3.44 2.68
N ASP A 44 -1.87 -3.12 3.33
CA ASP A 44 -2.80 -2.12 2.81
C ASP A 44 -2.14 -0.73 2.80
N ILE A 45 -1.39 -0.37 3.85
CA ILE A 45 -0.70 0.93 3.90
C ILE A 45 0.47 0.97 2.92
N ILE A 46 1.30 -0.08 2.86
CA ILE A 46 2.44 -0.13 1.93
C ILE A 46 1.96 -0.14 0.48
N GLY A 47 0.93 -0.93 0.17
CA GLY A 47 0.29 -0.94 -1.14
C GLY A 47 -0.28 0.42 -1.51
N LEU A 48 -0.95 1.11 -0.57
CA LEU A 48 -1.44 2.47 -0.77
C LEU A 48 -0.30 3.46 -1.08
N VAL A 49 0.77 3.44 -0.28
CA VAL A 49 1.94 4.32 -0.45
C VAL A 49 2.57 4.09 -1.81
N LEU A 50 2.82 2.84 -2.19
CA LEU A 50 3.43 2.52 -3.48
C LEU A 50 2.57 2.98 -4.67
N CYS A 51 1.25 2.75 -4.61
CA CYS A 51 0.32 3.23 -5.64
C CYS A 51 0.34 4.76 -5.76
N ALA A 52 0.33 5.46 -4.63
CA ALA A 52 0.31 6.91 -4.60
C ALA A 52 1.63 7.51 -5.11
N VAL A 53 2.79 6.96 -4.71
CA VAL A 53 4.11 7.41 -5.16
C VAL A 53 4.30 7.18 -6.66
N ILE A 54 3.86 6.05 -7.20
CA ILE A 54 3.85 5.80 -8.66
C ILE A 54 3.00 6.85 -9.39
N TYR A 55 1.94 7.34 -8.75
CA TYR A 55 1.09 8.40 -9.27
C TYR A 55 1.66 9.82 -9.04
N GLY A 56 2.84 9.95 -8.44
CA GLY A 56 3.52 11.21 -8.19
C GLY A 56 3.07 11.93 -6.91
N ALA A 57 2.60 11.19 -5.90
CA ALA A 57 2.36 11.77 -4.58
C ALA A 57 3.68 11.95 -3.81
N ASP A 58 3.98 13.18 -3.40
CA ASP A 58 5.25 13.52 -2.72
C ASP A 58 5.12 13.68 -1.21
N THR A 59 3.90 13.86 -0.68
CA THR A 59 3.66 14.06 0.76
C THR A 59 2.72 13.02 1.35
N TRP A 60 2.78 12.82 2.68
CA TRP A 60 1.84 11.95 3.40
C TRP A 60 0.37 12.38 3.21
N VAL A 61 0.15 13.69 3.06
CA VAL A 61 -1.17 14.28 2.80
C VAL A 61 -1.65 13.88 1.42
N ASP A 62 -0.77 13.95 0.41
CA ASP A 62 -1.08 13.56 -0.97
C ASP A 62 -1.40 12.07 -1.06
N ILE A 63 -0.65 11.22 -0.37
CA ILE A 63 -0.91 9.77 -0.32
C ILE A 63 -2.29 9.49 0.29
N ALA A 64 -2.60 10.13 1.41
CA ALA A 64 -3.91 9.98 2.04
C ALA A 64 -5.05 10.53 1.15
N ALA A 65 -4.80 11.63 0.44
CA ALA A 65 -5.75 12.21 -0.52
C ALA A 65 -5.98 11.30 -1.72
N TYR A 66 -4.92 10.73 -2.29
CA TYR A 66 -4.97 9.72 -3.35
C TYR A 66 -5.78 8.51 -2.89
N GLY A 67 -5.49 7.98 -1.70
CA GLY A 67 -6.22 6.85 -1.13
C GLY A 67 -7.71 7.11 -1.04
N ARG A 68 -8.12 8.30 -0.56
CA ARG A 68 -9.54 8.69 -0.52
C ARG A 68 -10.15 8.83 -1.91
N ALA A 69 -9.43 9.45 -2.85
CA ALA A 69 -9.91 9.65 -4.22
C ALA A 69 -10.04 8.35 -5.02
N LYS A 70 -9.23 7.32 -4.70
CA LYS A 70 -9.18 6.04 -5.43
C LYS A 70 -9.62 4.84 -4.58
N ALA A 71 -10.32 5.08 -3.47
CA ALA A 71 -10.69 4.04 -2.51
C ALA A 71 -11.38 2.83 -3.15
N ASP A 72 -12.35 3.05 -4.05
CA ASP A 72 -13.07 1.96 -4.72
C ASP A 72 -12.21 1.16 -5.69
N TRP A 73 -11.23 1.81 -6.32
CA TRP A 73 -10.26 1.13 -7.18
C TRP A 73 -9.29 0.29 -6.34
N LEU A 74 -8.79 0.86 -5.25
CA LEU A 74 -7.86 0.20 -4.31
C LEU A 74 -8.50 -1.02 -3.64
N ARG A 75 -9.79 -0.95 -3.27
CA ARG A 75 -10.54 -2.11 -2.73
C ARG A 75 -10.61 -3.30 -3.69
N GLY A 76 -10.26 -3.12 -4.96
CA GLY A 76 -10.15 -4.22 -5.90
C GLY A 76 -9.00 -5.20 -5.59
N PHE A 77 -8.02 -4.78 -4.79
CA PHE A 77 -6.86 -5.62 -4.47
C PHE A 77 -6.26 -5.37 -3.07
N LEU A 78 -6.60 -4.28 -2.39
CA LEU A 78 -6.32 -4.05 -0.98
C LEU A 78 -7.55 -4.39 -0.14
N SER A 79 -7.36 -4.91 1.06
CA SER A 79 -8.49 -5.31 1.93
C SER A 79 -9.16 -4.11 2.59
N LEU A 80 -8.37 -3.13 3.04
CA LEU A 80 -8.83 -1.88 3.64
C LEU A 80 -9.97 -2.05 4.68
N PRO A 81 -9.83 -2.95 5.68
CA PRO A 81 -10.92 -3.28 6.61
C PRO A 81 -11.43 -2.07 7.41
N HIS A 82 -10.58 -1.05 7.61
CA HIS A 82 -10.91 0.19 8.30
C HIS A 82 -10.81 1.41 7.37
N GLY A 83 -10.86 1.20 6.06
CA GLY A 83 -10.70 2.25 5.06
C GLY A 83 -9.28 2.78 4.94
N ILE A 84 -9.16 3.98 4.37
CA ILE A 84 -7.89 4.64 4.06
C ILE A 84 -7.30 5.24 5.34
N SER A 85 -6.03 4.92 5.60
CA SER A 85 -5.29 5.45 6.74
C SER A 85 -5.07 6.95 6.64
N SER A 86 -5.02 7.63 7.79
CA SER A 86 -4.64 9.05 7.86
C SER A 86 -3.18 9.26 7.49
N HIS A 87 -2.82 10.48 7.09
CA HIS A 87 -1.43 10.85 6.82
C HIS A 87 -0.51 10.61 8.03
N ASP A 88 -0.98 10.88 9.25
CA ASP A 88 -0.24 10.56 10.50
C ASP A 88 -0.04 9.07 10.72
N THR A 89 -0.99 8.24 10.30
CA THR A 89 -0.88 6.78 10.43
C THR A 89 0.13 6.24 9.42
N ILE A 90 0.13 6.77 8.20
CA ILE A 90 1.10 6.43 7.17
C ILE A 90 2.51 6.83 7.62
N ALA A 91 2.68 8.08 8.08
CA ALA A 91 3.97 8.59 8.54
C ALA A 91 4.53 7.78 9.72
N ARG A 92 3.70 7.52 10.74
CA ARG A 92 4.12 6.71 11.90
C ARG A 92 4.50 5.29 11.52
N LEU A 93 3.75 4.67 10.61
CA LEU A 93 4.07 3.31 10.16
C LEU A 93 5.43 3.27 9.48
N LEU A 94 5.65 4.14 8.50
CA LEU A 94 6.90 4.14 7.72
C LEU A 94 8.10 4.53 8.58
N ALA A 95 7.93 5.46 9.53
CA ALA A 95 8.96 5.82 10.50
C ALA A 95 9.31 4.68 11.48
N ALA A 96 8.38 3.74 11.70
CA ALA A 96 8.60 2.58 12.56
C ALA A 96 9.24 1.38 11.83
N LEU A 97 9.38 1.43 10.50
CA LEU A 97 10.07 0.39 9.76
C LEU A 97 11.59 0.56 9.92
N ASP A 98 12.29 -0.54 10.14
CA ASP A 98 13.75 -0.56 10.11
C ASP A 98 14.24 -0.35 8.66
N PRO A 99 14.93 0.77 8.37
CA PRO A 99 15.41 1.07 7.02
C PRO A 99 16.41 0.01 6.51
N GLU A 100 17.24 -0.55 7.39
CA GLU A 100 18.24 -1.56 7.00
C GLU A 100 17.60 -2.90 6.64
N ALA A 101 16.56 -3.29 7.37
CA ALA A 101 15.79 -4.48 7.06
C ALA A 101 15.06 -4.35 5.71
N VAL A 102 14.49 -3.17 5.42
CA VAL A 102 13.88 -2.88 4.11
C VAL A 102 14.94 -2.88 3.00
N PHE A 103 16.09 -2.23 3.21
CA PHE A 103 17.15 -2.16 2.20
C PHE A 103 17.75 -3.54 1.89
N THR A 104 17.95 -4.37 2.91
CA THR A 104 18.44 -5.74 2.75
C THR A 104 17.46 -6.58 1.96
N TRP A 105 16.16 -6.44 2.22
CA TRP A 105 15.12 -7.13 1.46
C TRP A 105 15.11 -6.72 -0.01
N VAL A 106 15.16 -5.42 -0.31
CA VAL A 106 15.21 -4.93 -1.71
C VAL A 106 16.41 -5.52 -2.46
N ARG A 107 17.55 -5.74 -1.79
CA ARG A 107 18.75 -6.31 -2.42
C ARG A 107 18.66 -7.80 -2.74
N GLN A 108 17.69 -8.52 -2.21
CA GLN A 108 17.56 -9.98 -2.34
C GLN A 108 16.48 -10.40 -3.36
N GLN A 109 15.90 -9.45 -4.09
CA GLN A 109 14.89 -9.65 -5.14
C GLN A 109 15.43 -9.38 -6.54
#